data_AF-A0A3G7TLL0-F1
#
_entry.id   AF-A0A3G7TLL0-F1
#
_cell.length_a   1.000
_cell.length_b   1.000
_cell.length_c   1.000
_cell.angle_alpha   90.00
_cell.angle_beta   90.00
_cell.angle_gamma   90.00
#
_symmetry.space_group_name_H-M   'P 1'
#
loop_
_entity.id
_entity.type
_entity.pdbx_description
1 polymer ?
#
loop_
_entity_poly.entity_id
_entity_poly.type
_entity_poly.pdbx_seq_one_letter_code
_entity_poly.pdbx_strand_id
1 'polypeptide(L)'
;MEVRQIIYVLADSLIVNRVIKREHPENAIVALCEPIKNVYIRNLEFTGDCAVGLHMHYAQHCVIENITSTDWTGRTMLLLDNGGEYNTIINSYCTGTEPGIEDAQNTWGVMVEGQDSTRIINSGGESCGVGQGMNYCIDTVSINAMGRFNTVNVGVYTASIRSGLLRPQVASPIVLDTVITEDCEDCYIVEPILFE
;
A
#
# COMPACT_ATOMS: atom_id res chain seq x y z
N MET A 1 -11.20 3.67 -1.98
CA MET A 1 -12.06 2.47 -2.08
C MET A 1 -12.46 2.07 -0.67
N GLU A 2 -13.69 1.62 -0.41
CA GLU A 2 -14.12 1.32 0.95
C GLU A 2 -14.79 -0.07 1.01
N VAL A 3 -14.31 -0.92 1.92
CA VAL A 3 -14.92 -2.22 2.19
C VAL A 3 -15.79 -2.08 3.43
N ARG A 4 -17.02 -2.61 3.37
CA ARG A 4 -17.96 -2.61 4.49
C ARG A 4 -18.60 -3.96 4.67
N GLN A 5 -18.88 -4.27 5.94
CA GLN A 5 -19.67 -5.44 6.26
C GLN A 5 -21.15 -5.08 6.15
N ILE A 6 -21.87 -5.85 5.35
CA ILE A 6 -23.33 -5.80 5.31
C ILE A 6 -23.86 -6.43 6.60
N ILE A 7 -24.63 -5.66 7.37
CA ILE A 7 -25.26 -6.13 8.61
C ILE A 7 -26.74 -6.46 8.41
N TYR A 8 -27.37 -5.88 7.39
CA TYR A 8 -28.76 -6.17 7.06
C TYR A 8 -29.04 -5.89 5.58
N VAL A 9 -29.92 -6.69 4.99
CA VAL A 9 -30.36 -6.56 3.60
C VAL A 9 -31.85 -6.25 3.59
N LEU A 10 -32.22 -5.16 2.93
CA LEU A 10 -33.60 -4.75 2.63
C LEU A 10 -33.88 -5.02 1.15
N ALA A 11 -35.14 -4.80 0.72
CA ALA A 11 -35.54 -5.02 -0.68
C ALA A 11 -34.65 -4.25 -1.68
N ASP A 12 -34.38 -2.97 -1.39
CA ASP A 12 -33.65 -2.07 -2.30
C ASP A 12 -32.47 -1.37 -1.61
N SER A 13 -32.04 -1.83 -0.44
CA SER A 13 -30.93 -1.20 0.30
C SER A 13 -30.14 -2.17 1.17
N LEU A 14 -28.89 -1.79 1.45
CA LEU A 14 -27.98 -2.48 2.34
C LEU A 14 -27.71 -1.59 3.55
N ILE A 15 -27.81 -2.16 4.75
CA ILE A 15 -27.31 -1.51 5.95
C ILE A 15 -25.90 -2.05 6.19
N VAL A 16 -24.94 -1.14 6.28
CA VAL A 16 -23.53 -1.44 6.53
C VAL A 16 -23.14 -1.17 7.98
N ASN A 17 -22.11 -1.86 8.44
CA ASN A 17 -21.63 -1.79 9.83
C ASN A 17 -21.12 -0.39 10.24
N ARG A 18 -20.70 0.45 9.29
CA ARG A 18 -20.15 1.79 9.55
C ARG A 18 -20.43 2.74 8.38
N VAL A 19 -20.49 4.03 8.68
CA VAL A 19 -20.65 5.09 7.66
C VAL A 19 -19.48 5.05 6.66
N ILE A 20 -19.77 5.39 5.41
CA ILE A 20 -18.77 5.56 4.35
C ILE A 20 -18.02 6.88 4.62
N LYS A 21 -16.70 6.86 4.53
CA LYS A 21 -15.83 7.99 4.91
C LYS A 21 -15.73 9.04 3.80
N ARG A 22 -16.08 8.70 2.56
CA ARG A 22 -16.21 9.65 1.44
C ARG A 22 -17.43 9.34 0.58
N GLU A 23 -18.01 10.37 -0.03
CA GLU A 23 -19.00 10.18 -1.08
C GLU A 23 -18.42 9.36 -2.25
N HIS A 24 -19.22 8.43 -2.77
CA HIS A 24 -18.83 7.66 -3.94
C HIS A 24 -19.12 8.45 -5.22
N PRO A 25 -18.25 8.38 -6.24
CA PRO A 25 -18.50 9.04 -7.51
C PRO A 25 -19.75 8.46 -8.20
N GLU A 26 -20.33 9.26 -9.09
CA GLU A 26 -21.38 8.79 -9.98
C GLU A 26 -20.87 7.58 -10.79
N ASN A 27 -21.67 6.51 -10.86
CA ASN A 27 -21.30 5.21 -11.45
C ASN A 27 -20.30 4.35 -10.66
N ALA A 28 -20.14 4.58 -9.35
CA ALA A 28 -19.38 3.65 -8.50
C ALA A 28 -19.92 2.22 -8.62
N ILE A 29 -19.00 1.27 -8.77
CA ILE A 29 -19.31 -0.16 -8.81
C ILE A 29 -19.32 -0.70 -7.39
N VAL A 30 -20.38 -1.41 -7.03
CA VAL A 30 -20.47 -2.15 -5.76
C VAL A 30 -20.38 -3.64 -6.07
N ALA A 31 -19.46 -4.33 -5.41
CA ALA A 31 -19.30 -5.77 -5.51
C ALA A 31 -19.46 -6.42 -4.13
N LEU A 32 -20.11 -7.59 -4.12
CA LEU A 32 -20.12 -8.45 -2.94
C LEU A 32 -18.92 -9.40 -3.03
N CYS A 33 -18.10 -9.42 -1.99
CA CYS A 33 -16.89 -10.23 -1.96
C CYS A 33 -16.78 -10.99 -0.63
N GLU A 34 -16.17 -12.18 -0.68
CA GLU A 34 -15.68 -12.86 0.50
C GLU A 34 -14.18 -12.52 0.67
N PRO A 35 -13.81 -11.71 1.68
CA PRO A 35 -12.45 -11.23 1.83
C PRO A 35 -11.53 -12.31 2.43
N ILE A 36 -10.22 -12.16 2.19
CA ILE A 36 -9.20 -12.95 2.90
C ILE A 36 -9.12 -12.42 4.33
N LYS A 37 -9.37 -13.25 5.34
CA LYS A 37 -9.44 -12.79 6.75
C LYS A 37 -8.45 -13.53 7.65
N ASN A 38 -7.84 -12.80 8.59
CA ASN A 38 -7.09 -13.35 9.71
C ASN A 38 -5.93 -14.28 9.29
N VAL A 39 -5.25 -13.95 8.19
CA VAL A 39 -4.11 -14.73 7.70
C VAL A 39 -2.80 -14.14 8.17
N TYR A 40 -1.85 -15.01 8.50
CA TYR A 40 -0.46 -14.63 8.76
C TYR A 40 0.44 -15.17 7.63
N ILE A 41 1.09 -14.28 6.89
CA ILE A 41 2.05 -14.62 5.82
C ILE A 41 3.41 -14.09 6.26
N ARG A 42 4.43 -14.96 6.31
CA ARG A 42 5.73 -14.53 6.79
C ARG A 42 6.92 -15.30 6.24
N ASN A 43 8.08 -14.67 6.31
CA ASN A 43 9.38 -15.26 6.01
C ASN A 43 9.45 -15.82 4.59
N LEU A 44 9.02 -15.01 3.62
CA LEU A 44 9.11 -15.33 2.20
C LEU A 44 10.15 -14.44 1.56
N GLU A 45 11.04 -15.04 0.78
CA GLU A 45 11.98 -14.32 -0.07
C GLU A 45 11.64 -14.61 -1.54
N PHE A 46 11.47 -13.55 -2.33
CA PHE A 46 11.21 -13.64 -3.76
C PHE A 46 12.47 -13.32 -4.57
N THR A 47 12.77 -14.16 -5.56
CA THR A 47 13.94 -14.02 -6.46
C THR A 47 13.54 -14.19 -7.93
N GLY A 48 12.28 -13.92 -8.27
CA GLY A 48 11.66 -14.31 -9.55
C GLY A 48 11.26 -13.14 -10.46
N ASP A 49 10.83 -13.48 -11.67
CA ASP A 49 10.41 -12.58 -12.75
C ASP A 49 8.88 -12.47 -12.92
N CYS A 50 8.12 -12.76 -11.86
CA CYS A 50 6.67 -12.66 -11.92
C CYS A 50 6.21 -11.20 -11.77
N ALA A 51 5.06 -10.86 -12.35
CA ALA A 51 4.57 -9.48 -12.32
C ALA A 51 4.37 -8.95 -10.88
N VAL A 52 3.88 -9.80 -9.97
CA VAL A 52 3.71 -9.46 -8.55
C VAL A 52 4.20 -10.60 -7.66
N GLY A 53 4.89 -10.30 -6.55
CA GLY A 53 5.38 -11.31 -5.59
C GLY A 53 4.27 -11.81 -4.65
N LEU A 54 3.76 -10.92 -3.80
CA LEU A 54 2.59 -11.13 -2.97
C LEU A 54 1.49 -10.11 -3.34
N HIS A 55 0.39 -10.62 -3.90
CA HIS A 55 -0.77 -9.81 -4.30
C HIS A 55 -2.01 -10.28 -3.56
N MET A 56 -2.62 -9.42 -2.74
CA MET A 56 -3.82 -9.77 -1.98
C MET A 56 -4.92 -8.75 -2.23
N HIS A 57 -6.05 -9.22 -2.74
CA HIS A 57 -7.25 -8.40 -2.88
C HIS A 57 -8.18 -8.56 -1.66
N TYR A 58 -8.83 -7.47 -1.23
CA TYR A 58 -9.83 -7.49 -0.16
C TYR A 58 -9.33 -8.15 1.14
N ALA A 59 -8.07 -7.92 1.52
CA ALA A 59 -7.49 -8.51 2.74
C ALA A 59 -8.02 -7.80 4.00
N GLN A 60 -8.35 -8.56 5.05
CA GLN A 60 -8.82 -8.00 6.32
C GLN A 60 -8.15 -8.67 7.52
N HIS A 61 -7.68 -7.87 8.47
CA HIS A 61 -7.07 -8.37 9.70
C HIS A 61 -5.89 -9.33 9.44
N CYS A 62 -5.17 -9.15 8.33
CA CYS A 62 -4.02 -9.97 7.99
C CYS A 62 -2.72 -9.37 8.56
N VAL A 63 -1.75 -10.24 8.84
CA VAL A 63 -0.38 -9.86 9.18
C VAL A 63 0.56 -10.39 8.11
N ILE A 64 1.34 -9.50 7.53
CA ILE A 64 2.32 -9.78 6.48
C ILE A 64 3.68 -9.34 7.01
N GLU A 65 4.56 -10.28 7.30
CA GLU A 65 5.79 -10.01 8.04
C GLU A 65 7.02 -10.61 7.36
N ASN A 66 8.12 -9.86 7.28
CA ASN A 66 9.39 -10.37 6.77
C ASN A 66 9.25 -10.96 5.36
N ILE A 67 8.67 -10.17 4.46
CA ILE A 67 8.58 -10.48 3.04
C ILE A 67 9.65 -9.68 2.31
N THR A 68 10.60 -10.39 1.72
CA THR A 68 11.77 -9.76 1.11
C THR A 68 11.92 -10.16 -0.35
N SER A 69 12.72 -9.41 -1.08
CA SER A 69 13.22 -9.81 -2.38
C SER A 69 14.66 -9.39 -2.59
N THR A 70 15.36 -10.12 -3.47
CA THR A 70 16.69 -9.79 -3.96
C THR A 70 16.65 -9.85 -5.48
N ASP A 71 17.20 -8.84 -6.16
CA ASP A 71 17.21 -8.73 -7.63
C ASP A 71 15.80 -8.88 -8.25
N TRP A 72 14.81 -8.26 -7.63
CA TRP A 72 13.43 -8.33 -8.10
C TRP A 72 13.28 -7.63 -9.45
N THR A 73 12.76 -8.35 -10.45
CA THR A 73 12.51 -7.81 -11.81
C THR A 73 11.02 -7.64 -12.10
N GLY A 74 10.15 -8.12 -11.21
CA GLY A 74 8.71 -7.97 -11.35
C GLY A 74 8.21 -6.54 -11.15
N ARG A 75 6.98 -6.27 -11.55
CA ARG A 75 6.38 -4.94 -11.42
C ARG A 75 6.19 -4.52 -9.97
N THR A 76 5.83 -5.45 -9.07
CA THR A 76 5.59 -5.13 -7.65
C THR A 76 5.92 -6.28 -6.72
N MET A 77 6.71 -6.07 -5.67
CA MET A 77 6.99 -7.17 -4.74
C MET A 77 5.78 -7.45 -3.84
N LEU A 78 5.23 -6.45 -3.16
CA LEU A 78 4.12 -6.62 -2.24
C LEU A 78 3.03 -5.58 -2.52
N LEU A 79 1.84 -6.07 -2.84
CA LEU A 79 0.66 -5.28 -3.12
C LEU A 79 -0.56 -5.79 -2.33
N LEU A 80 -1.07 -4.98 -1.41
CA LEU A 80 -2.45 -5.13 -0.95
C LEU A 80 -3.34 -4.26 -1.82
N ASP A 81 -4.32 -4.87 -2.47
CA ASP A 81 -5.05 -4.27 -3.58
C ASP A 81 -6.56 -4.31 -3.38
N ASN A 82 -7.28 -3.47 -4.13
CA ASN A 82 -8.74 -3.43 -4.22
C ASN A 82 -9.44 -3.51 -2.86
N GLY A 83 -9.00 -2.71 -1.90
CA GLY A 83 -9.71 -2.62 -0.63
C GLY A 83 -9.25 -3.62 0.42
N GLY A 84 -9.56 -3.31 1.67
CA GLY A 84 -9.16 -4.11 2.82
C GLY A 84 -9.19 -3.28 4.08
N GLU A 85 -9.13 -3.92 5.25
CA GLU A 85 -9.06 -3.18 6.51
C GLU A 85 -8.21 -3.87 7.58
N TYR A 86 -7.57 -3.05 8.41
CA TYR A 86 -6.84 -3.50 9.60
C TYR A 86 -5.72 -4.51 9.32
N ASN A 87 -5.07 -4.41 8.16
CA ASN A 87 -3.91 -5.22 7.87
C ASN A 87 -2.65 -4.63 8.53
N THR A 88 -1.65 -5.46 8.77
CA THR A 88 -0.35 -5.01 9.26
C THR A 88 0.76 -5.60 8.38
N ILE A 89 1.57 -4.74 7.77
CA ILE A 89 2.79 -5.12 7.03
C ILE A 89 4.01 -4.73 7.88
N ILE A 90 4.93 -5.66 8.12
CA ILE A 90 6.07 -5.45 9.03
C ILE A 90 7.35 -5.99 8.41
N ASN A 91 8.44 -5.21 8.45
CA ASN A 91 9.78 -5.63 8.05
C ASN A 91 9.82 -6.24 6.64
N SER A 92 9.06 -5.70 5.69
CA SER A 92 8.99 -6.20 4.32
C SER A 92 9.69 -5.25 3.36
N TYR A 93 10.64 -5.74 2.59
CA TYR A 93 11.53 -4.87 1.82
C TYR A 93 11.85 -5.44 0.44
N CYS A 94 11.65 -4.62 -0.59
CA CYS A 94 11.97 -4.97 -1.97
C CYS A 94 13.35 -4.44 -2.35
N THR A 95 14.21 -5.30 -2.90
CA THR A 95 15.39 -4.86 -3.65
C THR A 95 15.13 -5.09 -5.13
N GLY A 96 14.74 -4.01 -5.84
CA GLY A 96 14.49 -4.01 -7.28
C GLY A 96 15.77 -3.91 -8.12
N THR A 97 15.64 -4.06 -9.43
CA THR A 97 16.73 -3.92 -10.40
C THR A 97 16.64 -2.65 -11.23
N GLU A 98 15.44 -2.23 -11.62
CA GLU A 98 15.22 -1.07 -12.48
C GLU A 98 13.99 -0.27 -12.04
N PRO A 99 14.18 0.95 -11.49
CA PRO A 99 13.07 1.79 -11.06
C PRO A 99 12.33 2.44 -12.24
N GLY A 100 11.00 2.49 -12.18
CA GLY A 100 10.21 3.23 -13.16
C GLY A 100 8.72 2.85 -13.15
N ILE A 101 8.02 3.03 -14.28
CA ILE A 101 6.57 2.74 -14.39
C ILE A 101 6.23 1.88 -15.61
N GLU A 102 7.20 1.65 -16.48
CA GLU A 102 7.04 0.84 -17.69
C GLU A 102 6.90 -0.65 -17.33
N ASP A 103 6.41 -1.45 -18.27
CA ASP A 103 6.05 -2.86 -18.03
C ASP A 103 7.22 -3.72 -17.54
N ALA A 104 8.45 -3.39 -17.95
CA ALA A 104 9.68 -4.11 -17.56
C ALA A 104 10.36 -3.56 -16.30
N GLN A 105 9.79 -2.51 -15.68
CA GLN A 105 10.41 -1.82 -14.56
C GLN A 105 9.70 -2.16 -13.24
N ASN A 106 10.46 -2.15 -12.16
CA ASN A 106 9.94 -2.28 -10.82
C ASN A 106 9.14 -1.02 -10.50
N THR A 107 7.81 -1.11 -10.57
CA THR A 107 6.94 0.03 -10.31
C THR A 107 6.81 0.31 -8.83
N TRP A 108 6.64 -0.73 -8.02
CA TRP A 108 6.39 -0.57 -6.59
C TRP A 108 7.16 -1.58 -5.74
N GLY A 109 7.74 -1.14 -4.63
CA GLY A 109 8.32 -2.03 -3.62
C GLY A 109 7.22 -2.62 -2.73
N VAL A 110 6.79 -1.85 -1.73
CA VAL A 110 5.63 -2.15 -0.88
C VAL A 110 4.53 -1.13 -1.14
N MET A 111 3.41 -1.58 -1.69
CA MET A 111 2.29 -0.72 -2.05
C MET A 111 1.01 -1.21 -1.38
N VAL A 112 0.20 -0.27 -0.93
CA VAL A 112 -1.16 -0.54 -0.48
C VAL A 112 -2.14 0.33 -1.25
N GLU A 113 -3.16 -0.30 -1.80
CA GLU A 113 -4.22 0.34 -2.55
C GLU A 113 -5.58 0.07 -1.90
N GLY A 114 -6.34 1.14 -1.66
CA GLY A 114 -7.70 1.06 -1.13
C GLY A 114 -7.81 0.61 0.33
N GLN A 115 -6.70 0.57 1.07
CA GLN A 115 -6.70 0.03 2.43
C GLN A 115 -7.27 1.01 3.45
N ASP A 116 -8.01 0.50 4.43
CA ASP A 116 -8.56 1.26 5.56
C ASP A 116 -7.91 0.83 6.88
N SER A 117 -7.38 1.78 7.65
CA SER A 117 -6.84 1.50 8.99
C SER A 117 -5.71 0.45 8.99
N THR A 118 -5.00 0.33 7.87
CA THR A 118 -3.86 -0.56 7.69
C THR A 118 -2.58 0.10 8.21
N ARG A 119 -1.66 -0.72 8.73
CA ARG A 119 -0.37 -0.26 9.26
C ARG A 119 0.77 -0.88 8.48
N ILE A 120 1.77 -0.08 8.17
CA ILE A 120 3.00 -0.51 7.51
C ILE A 120 4.16 -0.10 8.41
N ILE A 121 5.09 -1.01 8.71
CA ILE A 121 6.14 -0.78 9.70
C ILE A 121 7.46 -1.28 9.13
N ASN A 122 8.49 -0.43 9.14
CA ASN A 122 9.84 -0.76 8.69
C ASN A 122 9.82 -1.47 7.32
N SER A 123 9.07 -0.93 6.36
CA SER A 123 8.84 -1.59 5.08
C SER A 123 9.01 -0.61 3.92
N GLY A 124 9.24 -1.14 2.73
CA GLY A 124 9.43 -0.33 1.53
C GLY A 124 10.31 -1.01 0.49
N GLY A 125 11.23 -0.27 -0.11
CA GLY A 125 12.13 -0.86 -1.10
C GLY A 125 13.14 0.10 -1.69
N GLU A 126 14.07 -0.47 -2.44
CA GLU A 126 15.06 0.24 -3.23
C GLU A 126 14.97 -0.12 -4.71
N SER A 127 15.46 0.78 -5.56
CA SER A 127 15.48 0.59 -7.01
C SER A 127 14.10 0.28 -7.61
N CYS A 128 13.05 0.89 -7.03
CA CYS A 128 11.67 0.82 -7.49
C CYS A 128 11.19 2.19 -7.98
N GLY A 129 10.10 2.24 -8.75
CA GLY A 129 9.42 3.49 -9.09
C GLY A 129 8.95 4.19 -7.82
N VAL A 130 8.23 3.47 -6.94
CA VAL A 130 7.92 3.91 -5.58
C VAL A 130 8.42 2.87 -4.58
N GLY A 131 9.29 3.27 -3.64
CA GLY A 131 9.81 2.37 -2.62
C GLY A 131 8.70 1.89 -1.67
N GLN A 132 7.96 2.83 -1.09
CA GLN A 132 6.73 2.55 -0.34
C GLN A 132 5.60 3.52 -0.68
N GLY A 133 4.43 3.01 -1.03
CA GLY A 133 3.31 3.85 -1.45
C GLY A 133 1.97 3.52 -0.80
N MET A 134 1.11 4.52 -0.72
CA MET A 134 -0.31 4.40 -0.38
C MET A 134 -1.15 5.03 -1.48
N ASN A 135 -2.14 4.33 -2.01
CA ASN A 135 -3.03 4.82 -3.06
C ASN A 135 -4.49 4.59 -2.64
N TYR A 136 -5.38 5.57 -2.81
CA TYR A 136 -6.79 5.46 -2.42
C TYR A 136 -7.04 5.01 -0.96
N CYS A 137 -6.09 5.26 -0.06
CA CYS A 137 -6.09 4.72 1.30
C CYS A 137 -6.81 5.64 2.29
N ILE A 138 -7.32 5.06 3.38
CA ILE A 138 -8.00 5.81 4.43
C ILE A 138 -7.45 5.40 5.79
N ASP A 139 -7.13 6.37 6.65
CA ASP A 139 -6.60 6.13 8.00
C ASP A 139 -5.40 5.14 8.04
N THR A 140 -4.65 5.08 6.94
CA THR A 140 -3.54 4.12 6.77
C THR A 140 -2.23 4.80 7.09
N VAL A 141 -1.42 4.15 7.92
CA VAL A 141 -0.21 4.75 8.46
C VAL A 141 0.98 3.86 8.17
N SER A 142 2.07 4.48 7.72
CA SER A 142 3.38 3.86 7.67
C SER A 142 4.30 4.48 8.70
N ILE A 143 5.04 3.64 9.41
CA ILE A 143 6.04 4.03 10.39
C ILE A 143 7.38 3.51 9.91
N ASN A 144 8.39 4.37 9.86
CA ASN A 144 9.73 4.01 9.41
C ASN A 144 9.72 3.40 8.00
N ALA A 145 8.95 3.97 7.08
CA ALA A 145 9.01 3.58 5.68
C ALA A 145 10.43 3.68 5.15
N MET A 146 10.93 2.66 4.46
CA MET A 146 12.33 2.58 4.04
C MET A 146 12.41 2.73 2.52
N GLY A 147 13.12 3.73 2.02
CA GLY A 147 13.29 3.90 0.57
C GLY A 147 14.58 4.56 0.15
N ARG A 148 15.26 3.99 -0.85
CA ARG A 148 16.45 4.60 -1.48
C ARG A 148 16.58 4.25 -2.95
N PHE A 149 17.21 5.13 -3.74
CA PHE A 149 17.44 4.91 -5.18
C PHE A 149 16.15 4.62 -5.97
N ASN A 150 15.02 5.07 -5.46
CA ASN A 150 13.74 4.95 -6.15
C ASN A 150 13.48 6.19 -7.01
N THR A 151 12.57 6.11 -7.98
CA THR A 151 12.04 7.34 -8.62
C THR A 151 11.40 8.24 -7.56
N VAL A 152 10.58 7.65 -6.69
CA VAL A 152 10.04 8.25 -5.47
C VAL A 152 10.28 7.33 -4.28
N ASN A 153 10.94 7.77 -3.21
CA ASN A 153 11.19 6.85 -2.09
C ASN A 153 9.90 6.50 -1.37
N VAL A 154 9.10 7.50 -1.03
CA VAL A 154 7.81 7.29 -0.37
C VAL A 154 6.73 8.22 -0.87
N GLY A 155 5.49 7.75 -0.91
CA GLY A 155 4.39 8.58 -1.38
C GLY A 155 2.99 8.22 -0.90
N VAL A 156 2.14 9.24 -0.81
CA VAL A 156 0.69 9.12 -0.66
C VAL A 156 0.04 9.66 -1.93
N TYR A 157 -0.78 8.84 -2.57
CA TYR A 157 -1.33 9.06 -3.89
C TYR A 157 -2.84 8.96 -3.89
N THR A 158 -3.41 9.58 -4.92
CA THR A 158 -4.78 9.54 -5.40
C THR A 158 -5.85 9.35 -4.34
N ALA A 159 -6.52 10.44 -4.00
CA ALA A 159 -7.73 10.43 -3.21
C ALA A 159 -7.57 9.69 -1.86
N SER A 160 -6.36 9.70 -1.28
CA SER A 160 -6.13 9.17 0.06
C SER A 160 -6.63 10.15 1.13
N ILE A 161 -7.03 9.65 2.30
CA ILE A 161 -7.61 10.44 3.39
C ILE A 161 -6.93 10.08 4.71
N ARG A 162 -6.46 11.07 5.47
CA ARG A 162 -5.88 10.89 6.81
C ARG A 162 -4.82 9.79 6.87
N SER A 163 -4.10 9.61 5.75
CA SER A 163 -3.10 8.57 5.57
C SER A 163 -1.73 9.22 5.46
N GLY A 164 -0.70 8.54 5.92
CA GLY A 164 0.58 9.21 6.01
C GLY A 164 1.73 8.39 6.55
N LEU A 165 2.90 9.03 6.54
CA LEU A 165 4.16 8.44 6.91
C LEU A 165 4.74 9.14 8.13
N LEU A 166 5.12 8.35 9.12
CA LEU A 166 5.80 8.79 10.32
C LEU A 166 7.25 8.29 10.27
N ARG A 167 8.19 9.22 10.40
CA ARG A 167 9.63 8.96 10.40
C ARG A 167 10.14 8.13 9.21
N PRO A 168 9.76 8.46 7.96
CA PRO A 168 10.30 7.72 6.82
C PRO A 168 11.83 7.84 6.79
N GLN A 169 12.50 6.70 6.60
CA GLN A 169 13.93 6.55 6.39
C GLN A 169 14.18 6.56 4.89
N VAL A 170 14.65 7.69 4.37
CA VAL A 170 14.79 7.91 2.92
C VAL A 170 16.18 8.42 2.54
N ALA A 171 16.67 8.02 1.37
CA ALA A 171 17.97 8.42 0.83
C ALA A 171 17.82 9.19 -0.49
N SER A 172 18.90 9.45 -1.22
CA SER A 172 18.83 10.13 -2.52
C SER A 172 17.87 9.43 -3.50
N PRO A 173 16.73 10.04 -3.86
CA PRO A 173 15.84 9.55 -4.90
C PRO A 173 16.42 9.85 -6.29
N ILE A 174 15.85 9.23 -7.32
CA ILE A 174 16.14 9.55 -8.73
C ILE A 174 15.33 10.77 -9.18
N VAL A 175 14.09 10.94 -8.70
CA VAL A 175 13.24 12.09 -9.06
C VAL A 175 12.82 12.90 -7.84
N LEU A 176 12.17 12.27 -6.86
CA LEU A 176 11.60 12.97 -5.71
C LEU A 176 11.70 12.13 -4.44
N ASP A 177 12.00 12.75 -3.31
CA ASP A 177 12.23 11.99 -2.09
C ASP A 177 10.91 11.51 -1.48
N THR A 178 9.97 12.44 -1.37
CA THR A 178 8.67 12.23 -0.76
C THR A 178 7.57 12.90 -1.58
N VAL A 179 6.38 12.32 -1.66
CA VAL A 179 5.24 12.94 -2.36
C VAL A 179 3.90 12.76 -1.65
N ILE A 180 3.05 13.78 -1.72
CA ILE A 180 1.61 13.69 -1.49
C ILE A 180 0.92 14.34 -2.70
N THR A 181 -0.02 13.65 -3.36
CA THR A 181 -0.75 14.23 -4.51
C THR A 181 -1.83 15.21 -4.06
N GLU A 182 -2.20 16.14 -4.95
CA GLU A 182 -3.08 17.28 -4.64
C GLU A 182 -4.50 16.90 -4.20
N ASP A 183 -4.97 15.74 -4.61
CA ASP A 183 -6.31 15.21 -4.34
C ASP A 183 -6.39 14.40 -3.04
N CYS A 184 -5.28 14.31 -2.30
CA CYS A 184 -5.24 13.73 -0.97
C CYS A 184 -5.75 14.72 0.10
N GLU A 185 -6.51 14.22 1.06
CA GLU A 185 -7.11 15.02 2.14
C GLU A 185 -6.51 14.63 3.49
N ASP A 186 -6.09 15.61 4.29
CA ASP A 186 -5.49 15.41 5.62
C ASP A 186 -4.33 14.39 5.68
N CYS A 187 -3.64 14.20 4.56
CA CYS A 187 -2.50 13.29 4.47
C CYS A 187 -1.21 13.98 4.93
N TYR A 188 -0.24 13.20 5.40
CA TYR A 188 0.93 13.76 6.07
C TYR A 188 2.21 12.94 5.87
N ILE A 189 3.34 13.64 5.92
CA ILE A 189 4.68 13.06 6.05
C ILE A 189 5.37 13.82 7.18
N VAL A 190 5.79 13.11 8.22
CA VAL A 190 6.28 13.70 9.47
C VAL A 190 7.66 13.13 9.80
N GLU A 191 8.58 14.02 10.20
CA GLU A 191 9.92 13.67 10.71
C GLU A 191 10.77 12.80 9.75
N PRO A 192 10.93 13.14 8.46
CA PRO A 192 11.81 12.36 7.58
C PRO A 192 13.24 12.33 8.11
N ILE A 193 13.85 11.16 8.05
CA ILE A 193 15.23 10.92 8.47
C ILE A 193 16.02 10.28 7.34
N LEU A 194 17.34 10.47 7.36
CA LEU A 194 18.22 9.85 6.39
C LEU A 194 18.16 8.32 6.53
N PHE A 195 18.19 7.63 5.40
CA PHE A 195 18.40 6.20 5.35
C PHE A 195 19.83 5.90 5.81
N GLU A 196 19.96 5.06 6.84
CA GLU A 196 21.24 4.58 7.38
C GLU A 196 21.68 3.25 6.77
#